data_AF-A0A7W1DU31-F1
#
_entry.id   AF-A0A7W1DU31-F1
#
_cell.length_a   1.000
_cell.length_b   1.000
_cell.length_c   1.000
_cell.angle_alpha   90.00
_cell.angle_beta   90.00
_cell.angle_gamma   90.00
#
_symmetry.space_group_name_H-M   'P 1'
#
loop_
_entity.id
_entity.type
_entity.pdbx_description
1 polymer ?
#
loop_
_entity_poly.entity_id
_entity_poly.type
_entity_poly.pdbx_seq_one_letter_code
_entity_poly.pdbx_strand_id
1 'polypeptide(L)'
;MIAIIGAGPTGLGAAHRLHELGVTDYVVIERSDAAGGLASSYVDDHGFTWDVGGHVQFSHYRYYDEVLDRLVTCGWLEHERHASVWIRERWVPYPFQYNVHCLPPLDRDRALADIEALAGQTGLRRPANFRQWIDQSFGQTIAALFMIPYNFKVWGYPLETMDTEWMGERVATVDVARLRRNIAEGRDDVAWGPNNRFRFPLRGGTGAIWTHVAAS
;
A
#
# COMPACT_ATOMS: atom_id res chain seq x y z
N MET A 1 -33.60 -13.15 8.32
CA MET A 1 -32.36 -13.12 9.11
C MET A 1 -31.16 -13.14 8.19
N ILE A 2 -30.34 -12.08 8.21
CA ILE A 2 -29.04 -12.01 7.51
C ILE A 2 -27.94 -12.39 8.51
N ALA A 3 -27.11 -13.39 8.18
CA ALA A 3 -25.96 -13.75 9.00
C ALA A 3 -24.67 -13.20 8.38
N ILE A 4 -23.90 -12.46 9.17
CA ILE A 4 -22.58 -11.93 8.82
C ILE A 4 -21.55 -12.68 9.66
N ILE A 5 -20.60 -13.34 9.01
CA ILE A 5 -19.54 -14.10 9.70
C ILE A 5 -18.24 -13.30 9.59
N GLY A 6 -17.75 -12.83 10.74
CA GLY A 6 -16.56 -12.00 10.91
C GLY A 6 -16.91 -10.54 11.18
N ALA A 7 -16.30 -9.96 12.23
CA ALA A 7 -16.40 -8.55 12.60
C ALA A 7 -15.14 -7.75 12.19
N GLY A 8 -14.56 -8.08 11.03
CA GLY A 8 -13.55 -7.24 10.39
C GLY A 8 -14.17 -6.08 9.59
N PRO A 9 -13.34 -5.24 8.92
CA PRO A 9 -13.81 -4.08 8.15
C PRO A 9 -14.98 -4.37 7.20
N THR A 10 -14.93 -5.49 6.49
CA THR A 10 -15.97 -5.90 5.54
C THR A 10 -17.28 -6.26 6.24
N GLY A 11 -17.23 -7.06 7.30
CA GLY A 11 -18.41 -7.49 8.03
C GLY A 11 -19.08 -6.34 8.78
N LEU A 12 -18.27 -5.48 9.42
CA LEU A 12 -18.75 -4.26 10.06
C LEU A 12 -19.34 -3.27 9.04
N GLY A 13 -18.73 -3.11 7.86
CA GLY A 13 -19.30 -2.29 6.80
C GLY A 13 -20.68 -2.79 6.33
N ALA A 14 -20.85 -4.10 6.20
CA ALA A 14 -22.14 -4.71 5.87
C ALA A 14 -23.18 -4.46 6.98
N ALA A 15 -22.82 -4.73 8.25
CA ALA A 15 -23.69 -4.52 9.41
C ALA A 15 -24.10 -3.05 9.56
N HIS A 16 -23.14 -2.14 9.46
CA HIS A 16 -23.36 -0.70 9.51
C HIS A 16 -24.35 -0.25 8.43
N ARG A 17 -24.20 -0.75 7.21
CA ARG A 17 -25.13 -0.39 6.12
C ARG A 17 -26.54 -0.96 6.33
N LEU A 18 -26.67 -2.19 6.84
CA LEU A 18 -27.97 -2.75 7.18
C LEU A 18 -28.67 -1.93 8.28
N HIS A 19 -27.92 -1.53 9.29
CA HIS A 19 -28.40 -0.66 10.36
C HIS A 19 -28.90 0.69 9.80
N GLU A 20 -28.12 1.35 8.95
CA GLU A 20 -28.54 2.62 8.30
C GLU A 20 -29.81 2.49 7.46
N LEU A 21 -30.07 1.31 6.90
CA LEU A 21 -31.28 1.01 6.12
C LEU A 21 -32.48 0.61 7.00
N GLY A 22 -32.32 0.58 8.33
CA GLY A 22 -33.36 0.15 9.27
C GLY A 22 -33.62 -1.35 9.26
N VAL A 23 -32.73 -2.15 8.67
CA VAL A 23 -32.83 -3.61 8.71
C VAL A 23 -32.37 -4.08 10.08
N THR A 24 -33.25 -4.75 10.83
CA THR A 24 -32.95 -5.19 12.20
C THR A 24 -32.80 -6.71 12.34
N ASP A 25 -33.26 -7.48 11.34
CA ASP A 25 -33.19 -8.95 11.33
C ASP A 25 -31.84 -9.42 10.76
N TYR A 26 -30.75 -9.09 11.46
CA TYR A 26 -29.40 -9.56 11.14
C TYR A 26 -28.57 -9.87 12.40
N VAL A 27 -27.53 -10.67 12.24
CA VAL A 27 -26.56 -11.02 13.28
C VAL A 27 -25.14 -10.97 12.74
N VAL A 28 -24.21 -10.46 13.55
CA VAL A 28 -22.76 -10.52 13.29
C VAL A 28 -22.15 -11.53 14.24
N ILE A 29 -21.39 -12.49 13.71
CA ILE A 29 -20.75 -13.57 14.47
C ILE A 29 -19.25 -13.44 14.28
N GLU A 30 -18.53 -13.15 15.35
CA GLU A 30 -17.07 -13.11 15.39
C GLU A 30 -16.55 -14.16 16.37
N ARG A 31 -15.43 -14.80 16.02
CA ARG A 31 -14.80 -15.81 16.89
C ARG A 31 -13.87 -15.16 17.92
N SER A 32 -13.25 -14.05 17.56
CA SER A 32 -12.30 -13.30 18.36
C SER A 32 -13.01 -12.48 19.44
N ASP A 33 -12.29 -12.12 20.51
CA ASP A 33 -12.86 -11.34 21.61
C ASP A 33 -13.08 -9.85 21.27
N ALA A 34 -12.55 -9.39 20.14
CA ALA A 34 -12.65 -8.02 19.66
C ALA A 34 -12.90 -7.94 18.15
N ALA A 35 -13.55 -6.85 17.74
CA ALA A 35 -13.78 -6.53 16.33
C ALA A 35 -12.52 -5.91 15.69
N GLY A 36 -12.38 -6.09 14.38
CA GLY A 36 -11.28 -5.52 13.57
C GLY A 36 -10.53 -6.54 12.72
N GLY A 37 -10.49 -7.82 13.10
CA GLY A 37 -9.80 -8.87 12.35
C GLY A 37 -8.33 -8.52 12.09
N LEU A 38 -7.89 -8.53 10.82
CA LEU A 38 -6.53 -8.11 10.44
C LEU A 38 -6.25 -6.62 10.63
N ALA A 39 -7.28 -5.81 10.89
CA ALA A 39 -7.13 -4.39 11.19
C ALA A 39 -7.20 -4.10 12.71
N SER A 40 -6.94 -5.11 13.55
CA SER A 40 -6.90 -4.98 15.01
C SER A 40 -5.57 -4.42 15.50
N SER A 41 -5.58 -3.94 16.74
CA SER A 41 -4.38 -3.49 17.47
C SER A 41 -4.33 -4.14 18.85
N TYR A 42 -3.12 -4.31 19.37
CA TYR A 42 -2.84 -4.94 20.66
C TYR A 42 -1.91 -4.06 21.47
N VAL A 43 -2.06 -4.09 22.80
CA VAL A 43 -1.13 -3.42 23.71
C VAL A 43 -0.35 -4.50 24.44
N ASP A 44 0.99 -4.40 24.42
CA ASP A 44 1.82 -5.33 25.17
C ASP A 44 1.93 -4.98 26.67
N ASP A 45 2.55 -5.85 27.45
CA ASP A 45 2.72 -5.69 28.89
C ASP A 45 3.60 -4.47 29.27
N HIS A 46 4.25 -3.84 28.29
CA HIS A 46 5.06 -2.64 28.44
C HIS A 46 4.33 -1.36 27.99
N GLY A 47 3.09 -1.48 27.50
CA GLY A 47 2.28 -0.35 27.08
C GLY A 47 2.52 0.11 25.64
N PHE A 48 3.23 -0.66 24.81
CA PHE A 48 3.35 -0.36 23.37
C PHE A 48 2.14 -0.89 22.60
N THR A 49 1.63 -0.08 21.68
CA THR A 49 0.53 -0.47 20.78
C THR A 49 1.09 -1.01 19.46
N TRP A 50 0.60 -2.18 19.07
CA TRP A 50 1.00 -2.91 17.87
C TRP A 50 -0.19 -3.19 16.97
N ASP A 51 -0.11 -2.80 15.70
CA ASP A 51 -1.07 -3.21 14.67
C ASP A 51 -0.63 -4.55 14.03
N VAL A 52 -1.55 -5.27 13.40
CA VAL A 52 -1.21 -6.46 12.58
C VAL A 52 -0.59 -6.02 11.24
N GLY A 53 0.65 -5.57 11.29
CA GLY A 53 1.33 -4.95 10.15
C GLY A 53 1.10 -3.44 10.04
N GLY A 54 1.77 -2.80 9.07
CA GLY A 54 1.72 -1.35 8.89
C GLY A 54 0.44 -0.89 8.20
N HIS A 55 -0.50 -0.34 8.97
CA HIS A 55 -1.75 0.21 8.46
C HIS A 55 -1.73 1.75 8.46
N VAL A 56 -2.27 2.34 7.41
CA VAL A 56 -2.45 3.79 7.28
C VAL A 56 -3.80 4.06 6.61
N GLN A 57 -4.53 5.10 7.05
CA GLN A 57 -5.87 5.35 6.52
C GLN A 57 -5.84 6.41 5.42
N PHE A 58 -6.23 5.97 4.22
CA PHE A 58 -6.53 6.80 3.06
C PHE A 58 -7.70 6.13 2.33
N SER A 59 -8.59 6.93 1.75
CA SER A 59 -9.87 6.45 1.22
C SER A 59 -10.09 6.96 -0.20
N HIS A 60 -10.79 6.14 -0.99
CA HIS A 60 -11.34 6.53 -2.29
C HIS A 60 -12.85 6.82 -2.22
N TYR A 61 -13.45 6.68 -1.03
CA TYR A 61 -14.90 6.67 -0.84
C TYR A 61 -15.30 7.69 0.22
N ARG A 62 -16.01 8.73 -0.21
CA ARG A 62 -16.57 9.74 0.69
C ARG A 62 -17.42 9.14 1.82
N TYR A 63 -18.22 8.12 1.51
CA TYR A 63 -19.05 7.43 2.50
C TYR A 63 -18.21 6.82 3.63
N TYR A 64 -17.07 6.22 3.30
CA TYR A 64 -16.16 5.64 4.29
C TYR A 64 -15.60 6.72 5.21
N ASP A 65 -15.16 7.84 4.64
CA ASP A 65 -14.61 8.95 5.43
C ASP A 65 -15.65 9.55 6.37
N GLU A 66 -16.87 9.81 5.89
CA GLU A 66 -17.96 10.37 6.69
C GLU A 66 -18.38 9.43 7.83
N VAL A 67 -18.40 8.11 7.59
CA VAL A 67 -18.68 7.12 8.64
C VAL A 67 -17.60 7.15 9.71
N LEU A 68 -16.32 7.13 9.31
CA LEU A 68 -15.22 7.14 10.26
C LEU A 68 -15.13 8.46 11.04
N ASP A 69 -15.39 9.59 10.41
CA ASP A 69 -15.41 10.91 11.07
C ASP A 69 -16.48 11.00 12.15
N ARG A 70 -17.63 10.38 11.91
CA ARG A 70 -18.73 10.35 12.86
C ARG A 70 -18.49 9.39 14.02
N LEU A 71 -17.91 8.22 13.76
CA LEU A 71 -17.84 7.14 14.74
C LEU A 71 -16.53 7.11 15.54
N VAL A 72 -15.41 7.53 14.95
CA VAL A 72 -14.10 7.47 15.61
C VAL A 72 -13.89 8.72 16.46
N THR A 73 -14.10 8.58 17.77
CA THR A 73 -14.04 9.71 18.72
C THR A 73 -12.67 9.93 19.35
N CYS A 74 -11.73 8.98 19.17
CA CYS A 74 -10.39 9.10 19.72
C CYS A 74 -9.53 10.20 19.06
N GLY A 75 -9.98 10.75 17.93
CA GLY A 75 -9.28 11.78 17.15
C GLY A 75 -8.31 11.20 16.11
N TRP A 76 -7.87 12.07 15.20
CA TRP A 76 -7.01 11.72 14.07
C TRP A 76 -5.71 12.52 14.08
N LEU A 77 -4.63 11.85 13.68
CA LEU A 77 -3.35 12.47 13.32
C LEU A 77 -3.22 12.45 11.79
N GLU A 78 -2.87 13.59 11.21
CA GLU A 78 -2.63 13.73 9.77
C GLU A 78 -1.13 13.64 9.48
N HIS A 79 -0.75 12.86 8.47
CA HIS A 79 0.63 12.61 8.11
C HIS A 79 0.87 12.79 6.61
N GLU A 80 2.05 13.31 6.28
CA GLU A 80 2.63 13.18 4.95
C GLU A 80 3.48 11.90 4.91
N ARG A 81 3.32 11.11 3.84
CA ARG A 81 3.99 9.81 3.73
C ARG A 81 5.45 10.00 3.37
N HIS A 82 6.33 9.75 4.34
CA HIS A 82 7.76 9.62 4.13
C HIS A 82 8.18 8.14 4.12
N ALA A 83 8.46 7.60 2.94
CA ALA A 83 8.82 6.19 2.76
C ALA A 83 10.13 6.07 1.95
N SER A 84 10.99 5.12 2.35
CA SER A 84 12.28 4.91 1.71
C SER A 84 12.66 3.43 1.66
N VAL A 85 13.44 3.08 0.65
CA VAL A 85 14.06 1.78 0.46
C VAL A 85 15.50 1.84 0.96
N TRP A 86 15.87 0.95 1.86
CA TRP A 86 17.28 0.77 2.25
C TRP A 86 17.96 -0.23 1.31
N ILE A 87 18.88 0.24 0.49
CA ILE A 87 19.58 -0.59 -0.50
C ILE A 87 20.93 0.03 -0.85
N ARG A 88 21.95 -0.81 -1.06
CA ARG A 88 23.34 -0.37 -1.34
C ARG A 88 23.86 0.65 -0.31
N GLU A 89 23.51 0.46 0.96
CA GLU A 89 23.86 1.38 2.06
C GLU A 89 23.36 2.82 1.86
N ARG A 90 22.24 2.97 1.15
CA ARG A 90 21.58 4.26 0.89
C ARG A 90 20.10 4.18 1.22
N TRP A 91 19.57 5.30 1.68
CA TRP A 91 18.12 5.54 1.70
C TRP A 91 17.71 6.09 0.34
N VAL A 92 16.91 5.32 -0.39
CA VAL A 92 16.35 5.71 -1.70
C VAL A 92 14.86 6.02 -1.49
N PRO A 93 14.39 7.25 -1.73
CA PRO A 93 12.98 7.58 -1.55
C PRO A 93 12.05 6.72 -2.42
N TYR A 94 10.85 6.46 -1.90
CA TYR A 94 9.79 5.82 -2.68
C TYR A 94 9.10 6.86 -3.60
N PRO A 95 8.81 6.53 -4.87
CA PRO A 95 9.03 5.24 -5.53
C PRO A 95 10.47 5.05 -6.06
N PHE A 96 11.03 3.85 -5.84
CA PHE A 96 12.44 3.53 -6.11
C PHE A 96 12.89 3.87 -7.54
N GLN A 97 12.05 3.55 -8.53
CA GLN A 97 12.36 3.71 -9.96
C GLN A 97 12.56 5.17 -10.39
N TYR A 98 12.03 6.15 -9.66
CA TYR A 98 12.22 7.58 -9.95
C TYR A 98 13.36 8.22 -9.15
N ASN A 99 13.94 7.47 -8.20
CA ASN A 99 14.95 7.95 -7.26
C ASN A 99 16.29 7.23 -7.40
N VAL A 100 16.57 6.64 -8.56
CA VAL A 100 17.82 5.92 -8.83
C VAL A 100 19.06 6.83 -8.77
N HIS A 101 18.91 8.16 -8.77
CA HIS A 101 20.00 9.10 -8.57
C HIS A 101 20.70 8.93 -7.22
N CYS A 102 20.02 8.37 -6.21
CA CYS A 102 20.59 8.04 -4.91
C CYS A 102 21.53 6.81 -4.94
N LEU A 103 21.47 5.98 -6.00
CA LEU A 103 22.27 4.77 -6.12
C LEU A 103 23.75 5.07 -6.46
N PRO A 104 24.66 4.10 -6.25
CA PRO A 104 26.00 4.18 -6.82
C PRO A 104 25.97 4.45 -8.34
N PRO A 105 26.91 5.23 -8.90
CA PRO A 105 26.88 5.64 -10.30
C PRO A 105 26.69 4.50 -11.30
N LEU A 106 27.38 3.37 -11.08
CA LEU A 106 27.26 2.20 -11.96
C LEU A 106 25.84 1.62 -12.00
N ASP A 107 25.19 1.49 -10.85
CA ASP A 107 23.82 0.96 -10.74
C ASP A 107 22.81 1.97 -11.32
N ARG A 108 22.99 3.27 -11.05
CA ARG A 108 22.19 4.35 -11.62
C ARG A 108 22.26 4.38 -13.15
N ASP A 109 23.46 4.35 -13.71
CA ASP A 109 23.68 4.50 -15.15
C ASP A 109 23.15 3.28 -15.90
N ARG A 110 23.29 2.07 -15.34
CA ARG A 110 22.67 0.85 -15.88
C ARG A 110 21.15 0.87 -15.80
N ALA A 111 20.59 1.33 -14.68
CA ALA A 111 19.14 1.47 -14.52
C ALA A 111 18.55 2.44 -15.55
N LEU A 112 19.21 3.58 -15.79
CA LEU A 112 18.81 4.52 -16.82
C LEU A 112 18.89 3.90 -18.22
N ALA A 113 20.00 3.25 -18.56
CA ALA A 113 20.20 2.62 -19.87
C ALA A 113 19.14 1.55 -20.17
N ASP A 114 18.79 0.71 -19.19
CA ASP A 114 17.77 -0.32 -19.35
C ASP A 114 16.37 0.28 -19.61
N ILE A 115 16.02 1.34 -18.88
CA ILE A 115 14.74 2.04 -19.06
C ILE A 115 14.68 2.73 -20.42
N GLU A 116 15.77 3.37 -20.85
CA GLU A 116 15.84 4.00 -22.17
C GLU A 116 15.71 2.97 -23.30
N ALA A 117 16.35 1.81 -23.14
CA ALA A 117 16.24 0.70 -24.08
C ALA A 117 14.81 0.15 -24.16
N LEU A 118 14.08 0.08 -23.03
CA LEU A 118 12.67 -0.32 -23.01
C LEU A 118 11.76 0.71 -23.70
N ALA A 119 11.99 2.00 -23.48
CA ALA A 119 11.18 3.06 -24.09
C ALA A 119 11.32 3.10 -25.63
N GLY A 120 12.43 2.60 -26.18
CA GLY A 120 12.63 2.43 -27.61
C GLY A 120 11.97 1.18 -28.22
N GLN A 121 11.45 0.25 -27.40
CA GLN A 121 10.83 -0.98 -27.88
C GLN A 121 9.38 -0.76 -28.29
N THR A 122 9.01 -1.32 -29.45
CA THR A 122 7.63 -1.31 -29.95
C THR A 122 7.11 -2.74 -30.08
N GLY A 123 5.80 -2.93 -29.97
CA GLY A 123 5.17 -4.25 -30.16
C GLY A 123 5.47 -5.27 -29.05
N LEU A 124 5.77 -4.81 -27.84
CA LEU A 124 5.92 -5.70 -26.68
C LEU A 124 4.65 -6.52 -26.46
N ARG A 125 4.82 -7.83 -26.28
CA ARG A 125 3.73 -8.74 -25.94
C ARG A 125 3.24 -8.43 -24.53
N ARG A 126 1.92 -8.55 -24.31
CA ARG A 126 1.32 -8.48 -22.97
C ARG A 126 2.06 -9.49 -22.06
N PRO A 127 2.52 -9.08 -20.87
CA PRO A 127 3.23 -9.97 -19.96
C PRO A 127 2.30 -11.07 -19.46
N ALA A 128 2.81 -12.30 -19.39
CA ALA A 128 2.03 -13.47 -18.95
C ALA A 128 1.94 -13.58 -17.42
N ASN A 129 2.83 -12.91 -16.69
CA ASN A 129 2.92 -12.97 -15.23
C ASN A 129 3.62 -11.73 -14.67
N PHE A 130 3.60 -11.57 -13.35
CA PHE A 130 4.18 -10.43 -12.67
C PHE A 130 5.68 -10.27 -12.92
N ARG A 131 6.43 -11.38 -13.01
CA ARG A 131 7.86 -11.30 -13.34
C ARG A 131 8.10 -10.59 -14.68
N GLN A 132 7.43 -11.03 -15.74
CA GLN A 132 7.57 -10.42 -17.06
C GLN A 132 7.09 -8.97 -17.06
N TRP A 133 6.03 -8.66 -16.30
CA TRP A 133 5.54 -7.30 -16.16
C TRP A 133 6.58 -6.37 -15.51
N ILE A 134 7.28 -6.83 -14.46
CA ILE A 134 8.40 -6.09 -13.84
C ILE A 134 9.51 -5.84 -14.86
N ASP A 135 9.95 -6.89 -15.56
CA ASP A 135 11.05 -6.80 -16.52
C ASP A 135 10.72 -5.82 -17.66
N GLN A 136 9.47 -5.83 -18.15
CA GLN A 136 8.98 -4.93 -19.21
C GLN A 136 8.73 -3.49 -18.73
N SER A 137 8.54 -3.28 -17.42
CA SER A 137 8.22 -1.95 -16.87
C SER A 137 9.45 -1.18 -16.37
N PHE A 138 10.47 -1.89 -15.85
CA PHE A 138 11.59 -1.27 -15.14
C PHE A 138 12.97 -1.63 -15.68
N GLY A 139 13.05 -2.62 -16.57
CA GLY A 139 14.32 -3.10 -17.08
C GLY A 139 15.06 -3.98 -16.08
N GLN A 140 16.10 -4.66 -16.56
CA GLN A 140 16.76 -5.74 -15.81
C GLN A 140 17.43 -5.24 -14.53
N THR A 141 18.02 -4.05 -14.54
CA THR A 141 18.77 -3.51 -13.40
C THR A 141 17.83 -3.20 -12.22
N ILE A 142 16.77 -2.43 -12.42
CA ILE A 142 15.81 -2.12 -11.34
C ILE A 142 15.05 -3.39 -10.92
N ALA A 143 14.72 -4.25 -11.89
CA ALA A 143 14.10 -5.54 -11.61
C ALA A 143 14.95 -6.37 -10.64
N ALA A 144 16.24 -6.57 -10.96
CA ALA A 144 17.16 -7.39 -10.16
C ALA A 144 17.52 -6.74 -8.82
N LEU A 145 17.72 -5.42 -8.78
CA LEU A 145 18.10 -4.71 -7.56
C LEU A 145 16.98 -4.66 -6.54
N PHE A 146 15.76 -4.34 -6.99
CA PHE A 146 14.67 -4.02 -6.09
C PHE A 146 13.41 -4.82 -6.37
N MET A 147 12.82 -4.73 -7.57
CA MET A 147 11.44 -5.20 -7.77
C MET A 147 11.28 -6.70 -7.55
N ILE A 148 12.19 -7.52 -8.04
CA ILE A 148 12.15 -8.98 -7.87
C ILE A 148 12.39 -9.39 -6.40
N PRO A 149 13.52 -9.04 -5.77
CA PRO A 149 13.78 -9.47 -4.40
C PRO A 149 12.78 -8.89 -3.39
N TYR A 150 12.35 -7.64 -3.57
CA TYR A 150 11.35 -7.02 -2.71
C TYR A 150 10.00 -7.73 -2.82
N ASN A 151 9.49 -7.96 -4.03
CA ASN A 151 8.20 -8.62 -4.19
C ASN A 151 8.23 -10.07 -3.73
N PHE A 152 9.32 -10.82 -3.98
CA PHE A 152 9.44 -12.18 -3.42
C PHE A 152 9.43 -12.16 -1.89
N LYS A 153 10.11 -11.19 -1.26
CA LYS A 153 10.12 -11.02 0.19
C LYS A 153 8.75 -10.65 0.77
N VAL A 154 7.98 -9.81 0.07
CA VAL A 154 6.64 -9.38 0.52
C VAL A 154 5.61 -10.49 0.32
N TRP A 155 5.59 -11.12 -0.86
CA TRP A 155 4.54 -12.08 -1.23
C TRP A 155 4.85 -13.51 -0.78
N GLY A 156 6.12 -13.84 -0.56
CA GLY A 156 6.55 -15.20 -0.24
C GLY A 156 6.24 -16.21 -1.35
N TYR A 157 6.07 -15.75 -2.60
CA TYR A 157 5.60 -16.57 -3.71
C TYR A 157 6.33 -16.24 -5.03
N PRO A 158 6.57 -17.22 -5.91
CA PRO A 158 7.23 -16.98 -7.20
C PRO A 158 6.45 -16.01 -8.10
N LEU A 159 7.11 -14.95 -8.57
CA LEU A 159 6.46 -13.88 -9.35
C LEU A 159 5.98 -14.36 -10.73
N GLU A 160 6.55 -15.45 -11.24
CA GLU A 160 6.15 -16.10 -12.49
C GLU A 160 4.78 -16.79 -12.40
N THR A 161 4.26 -16.97 -11.18
CA THR A 161 2.96 -17.61 -10.91
C THR A 161 1.88 -16.62 -10.50
N MET A 162 2.20 -15.32 -10.46
CA MET A 162 1.27 -14.25 -10.11
C MET A 162 0.76 -13.55 -11.37
N ASP A 163 -0.54 -13.21 -11.40
CA ASP A 163 -1.14 -12.45 -12.49
C ASP A 163 -0.70 -10.98 -12.49
N THR A 164 -1.09 -10.24 -13.54
CA THR A 164 -0.72 -8.84 -13.75
C THR A 164 -1.90 -7.86 -13.66
N GLU A 165 -3.12 -8.32 -13.39
CA GLU A 165 -4.33 -7.49 -13.54
C GLU A 165 -4.45 -6.44 -12.42
N TRP A 166 -3.87 -6.73 -11.25
CA TRP A 166 -3.87 -5.83 -10.10
C TRP A 166 -2.84 -4.68 -10.17
N MET A 167 -2.02 -4.60 -11.23
CA MET A 167 -0.93 -3.61 -11.32
C MET A 167 -1.39 -2.19 -11.65
N GLY A 168 -2.54 -2.03 -12.31
CA GLY A 168 -2.97 -0.79 -12.95
C GLY A 168 -3.02 0.45 -12.03
N GLU A 169 -3.19 0.27 -10.73
CA GLU A 169 -3.26 1.37 -9.75
C GLU A 169 -2.07 1.39 -8.77
N ARG A 170 -1.25 0.33 -8.72
CA ARG A 170 -0.31 0.10 -7.61
C ARG A 170 1.14 0.38 -7.94
N VAL A 171 1.50 0.52 -9.21
CA VAL A 171 2.89 0.69 -9.60
C VAL A 171 3.05 1.76 -10.69
N ALA A 172 3.87 2.78 -10.42
CA ALA A 172 4.14 3.84 -11.38
C ALA A 172 4.92 3.32 -12.59
N THR A 173 4.37 3.46 -13.79
CA THR A 173 5.15 3.36 -15.04
C THR A 173 6.21 4.46 -15.07
N VAL A 174 7.35 4.20 -15.72
CA VAL A 174 8.48 5.15 -15.74
C VAL A 174 8.38 6.10 -16.93
N ASP A 175 8.28 7.39 -16.65
CA ASP A 175 8.56 8.46 -17.61
C ASP A 175 10.08 8.70 -17.66
N VAL A 176 10.67 8.38 -18.81
CA VAL A 176 12.13 8.49 -19.03
C VAL A 176 12.62 9.94 -18.94
N ALA A 177 11.85 10.91 -19.44
CA ALA A 177 12.25 12.32 -19.39
C ALA A 177 12.26 12.84 -17.96
N ARG A 178 11.25 12.44 -17.16
CA ARG A 178 11.20 12.70 -15.72
C ARG A 178 12.37 12.06 -14.99
N LEU A 179 12.67 10.79 -15.25
CA LEU A 179 13.80 10.09 -14.64
C LEU A 179 15.14 10.76 -14.95
N ARG A 180 15.40 11.11 -16.22
CA ARG A 180 16.61 11.81 -16.64
C ARG A 180 16.78 13.13 -15.90
N ARG A 181 15.70 13.91 -15.76
CA ARG A 181 15.71 15.17 -15.02
C ARG A 181 16.06 14.96 -13.55
N ASN A 182 15.43 13.98 -12.89
CA ASN A 182 15.72 13.65 -11.49
C ASN A 182 17.19 13.28 -11.30
N ILE A 183 17.77 12.49 -12.22
CA ILE A 183 19.20 12.15 -12.21
C ILE A 183 20.09 13.38 -12.40
N ALA A 184 19.80 14.22 -13.40
CA ALA A 184 20.61 15.39 -13.72
C ALA A 184 20.61 16.44 -12.59
N GLU A 185 19.47 16.60 -11.92
CA GLU A 185 19.29 17.61 -10.86
C GLU A 185 19.53 17.05 -9.45
N GLY A 186 19.70 15.73 -9.30
CA GLY A 186 19.77 15.07 -7.99
C GLY A 186 18.50 15.26 -7.16
N ARG A 187 17.33 15.32 -7.82
CA ARG A 187 16.06 15.68 -7.20
C ARG A 187 15.25 14.45 -6.81
N ASP A 188 14.82 14.41 -5.55
CA ASP A 188 13.92 13.39 -5.05
C ASP A 188 12.50 13.51 -5.62
N ASP A 189 11.89 12.35 -5.84
CA ASP A 189 10.53 12.20 -6.34
C ASP A 189 9.69 11.42 -5.33
N VAL A 190 8.91 12.14 -4.52
CA VAL A 190 8.27 11.60 -3.30
C VAL A 190 6.74 11.66 -3.31
N ALA A 191 6.16 12.40 -4.26
CA ALA A 191 4.73 12.75 -4.25
C ALA A 191 3.80 11.68 -4.85
N TRP A 192 4.32 10.53 -5.27
CA TRP A 192 3.55 9.54 -6.03
C TRP A 192 2.62 8.69 -5.15
N GLY A 193 1.40 8.46 -5.62
CA GLY A 193 0.45 7.47 -5.07
C GLY A 193 -0.68 8.07 -4.22
N PRO A 194 -1.80 7.34 -4.07
CA PRO A 194 -3.02 7.83 -3.41
C PRO A 194 -2.87 8.02 -1.89
N ASN A 195 -1.82 7.46 -1.30
CA ASN A 195 -1.52 7.55 0.13
C ASN A 195 -0.35 8.50 0.43
N ASN A 196 -0.09 9.49 -0.43
CA ASN A 196 0.93 10.53 -0.17
C ASN A 196 0.60 11.37 1.09
N ARG A 197 -0.67 11.42 1.47
CA ARG A 197 -1.18 11.84 2.77
C ARG A 197 -2.10 10.75 3.30
N PHE A 198 -2.06 10.55 4.61
CA PHE A 198 -2.93 9.61 5.30
C PHE A 198 -3.18 10.08 6.72
N ARG A 199 -4.20 9.53 7.35
CA ARG A 199 -4.49 9.73 8.76
C ARG A 199 -4.31 8.46 9.57
N PHE A 200 -4.08 8.64 10.87
CA PHE A 200 -3.95 7.55 11.83
C PHE A 200 -4.69 7.88 13.13
N PRO A 201 -5.31 6.92 13.82
CA PRO A 201 -5.99 7.18 15.08
C PRO A 201 -5.03 7.72 16.15
N LEU A 202 -5.44 8.77 16.86
CA LEU A 202 -4.61 9.38 17.91
C LEU A 202 -4.32 8.40 19.06
N ARG A 203 -5.21 7.44 19.31
CA ARG A 203 -5.07 6.42 20.36
C ARG A 203 -5.60 5.06 19.90
N GLY A 204 -4.99 3.99 20.40
CA GLY A 204 -5.46 2.61 20.24
C GLY A 204 -5.17 1.95 18.88
N GLY A 205 -4.34 2.58 18.04
CA GLY A 205 -3.94 2.01 16.75
C GLY A 205 -5.09 1.87 15.76
N THR A 206 -4.88 1.13 14.66
CA THR A 206 -5.91 0.90 13.65
C THR A 206 -7.16 0.18 14.22
N GLY A 207 -6.97 -0.69 15.20
CA GLY A 207 -8.05 -1.45 15.87
C GLY A 207 -9.05 -0.57 16.61
N ALA A 208 -8.63 0.61 17.06
CA ALA A 208 -9.53 1.58 17.65
C ALA A 208 -10.67 1.94 16.70
N ILE A 209 -10.41 2.09 15.40
CA ILE A 209 -11.42 2.42 14.40
C ILE A 209 -12.57 1.40 14.45
N TRP A 210 -12.22 0.12 14.39
CA TRP A 210 -13.19 -0.97 14.27
C TRP A 210 -13.88 -1.27 15.58
N THR A 211 -13.25 -0.99 16.71
CA THR A 211 -13.90 -1.03 18.03
C THR A 211 -15.00 0.04 18.12
N HIS A 212 -14.75 1.25 17.62
CA HIS A 212 -15.77 2.31 17.60
C HIS A 212 -16.90 2.00 16.62
N VAL A 213 -16.59 1.48 15.44
CA VAL A 213 -17.60 1.08 14.44
C VAL A 213 -18.46 -0.09 14.95
N ALA A 214 -17.88 -1.03 15.69
CA ALA A 214 -18.66 -2.14 16.26
C ALA A 214 -19.57 -1.72 17.42
N ALA A 215 -19.27 -0.59 18.08
CA ALA A 215 -20.04 -0.08 19.21
C ALA A 215 -21.18 0.88 18.81
N SER A 216 -21.28 1.25 17.53
CA SER A 216 -22.25 2.22 17.01
C SER A 216 -23.62 1.64 16.70
#